data_AF-A0A6N8Z2Q6-F1
#
_entry.id   AF-A0A6N8Z2Q6-F1
#
_cell.length_a   1.000
_cell.length_b   1.000
_cell.length_c   1.000
_cell.angle_alpha   90.00
_cell.angle_beta   90.00
_cell.angle_gamma   90.00
#
_symmetry.space_group_name_H-M   'P 1'
#
loop_
_entity.id
_entity.type
_entity.pdbx_description
1 polymer ?
#
loop_
_entity_poly.entity_id
_entity_poly.type
_entity_poly.pdbx_seq_one_letter_code
_entity_poly.pdbx_strand_id
1 'polypeptide(L)'
;MPVKLWNLDEQGNLTSTIRRMGQPGLEAQGCRPQAEELDAKTDEILDTAQALLSKQDPNPRHNMFAKRWAIGRAIAESNILDSANLESGERADLCRAMARKCRVGVRHDGTRDRGSSWKGLIPEREAEPKRIEDDIFGLGIWLQEQELEQARWAFGEGLHNAKQIWSREALRSRKFREALALYFSERDQVELEIIYRIPQYAILAKTLQQRWPSRGKGSAKRPVHYDQSELLKEIQKILDPKVEAILDNRT
;
A
#
# COMPACT_ATOMS: atom_id res chain seq x y z
N MET A 1 -11.69 -4.42 -17.58
CA MET A 1 -12.05 -3.01 -17.46
C MET A 1 -11.10 -2.10 -18.24
N PRO A 2 -11.61 -1.34 -19.22
CA PRO A 2 -10.82 -0.29 -19.88
C PRO A 2 -10.54 0.87 -18.90
N VAL A 3 -9.34 1.44 -18.96
CA VAL A 3 -8.95 2.60 -18.14
C VAL A 3 -8.67 3.82 -19.01
N LYS A 4 -9.01 5.01 -18.51
CA LYS A 4 -8.64 6.29 -19.11
C LYS A 4 -7.34 6.79 -18.49
N LEU A 5 -6.32 7.01 -19.33
CA LEU A 5 -5.00 7.47 -18.92
C LEU A 5 -4.81 8.92 -19.35
N TRP A 6 -4.70 9.81 -18.38
CA TRP A 6 -4.40 11.21 -18.61
C TRP A 6 -2.90 11.47 -18.77
N ASN A 7 -2.53 12.31 -19.73
CA ASN A 7 -1.16 12.72 -19.99
C ASN A 7 -1.09 14.21 -20.35
N LEU A 8 0.13 14.75 -20.28
CA LEU A 8 0.46 16.05 -20.86
C LEU A 8 1.32 15.77 -22.09
N ASP A 9 1.00 16.41 -23.22
CA ASP A 9 1.86 16.37 -24.41
C ASP A 9 3.12 17.24 -24.20
N GLU A 10 4.01 17.28 -25.19
CA GLU A 10 5.25 18.08 -25.14
C GLU A 10 4.99 19.58 -24.98
N GLN A 11 3.80 20.05 -25.39
CA GLN A 11 3.34 21.42 -25.25
C GLN A 11 2.61 21.67 -23.92
N GLY A 12 2.43 20.64 -23.07
CA GLY A 12 1.74 20.74 -21.79
C GLY A 12 0.20 20.73 -21.88
N ASN A 13 -0.36 20.40 -23.04
CA ASN A 13 -1.79 20.23 -23.22
C ASN A 13 -2.25 18.88 -22.66
N LEU A 14 -3.46 18.88 -22.10
CA LEU A 14 -4.06 17.69 -21.53
C LEU A 14 -4.56 16.77 -22.65
N THR A 15 -4.09 15.52 -22.62
CA THR A 15 -4.53 14.46 -23.53
C THR A 15 -5.01 13.25 -22.72
N SER A 16 -5.83 12.40 -23.33
CA SER A 16 -6.26 11.14 -22.71
C SER A 16 -6.25 10.01 -23.72
N THR A 17 -5.90 8.81 -23.26
CA THR A 17 -5.96 7.58 -24.04
C THR A 17 -6.73 6.51 -23.27
N ILE A 18 -7.51 5.69 -23.97
CA ILE A 18 -8.21 4.55 -23.38
C ILE A 18 -7.37 3.30 -23.61
N ARG A 19 -7.15 2.51 -22.56
CA ARG A 19 -6.34 1.29 -22.61
C ARG A 19 -7.11 0.10 -22.05
N ARG A 20 -7.01 -1.04 -22.71
CA ARG A 20 -7.45 -2.37 -22.24
C ARG A 20 -6.32 -3.37 -22.51
N MET A 21 -5.68 -3.91 -21.48
CA MET A 21 -4.63 -4.91 -21.64
C MET A 21 -5.22 -6.28 -21.99
N GLY A 22 -4.54 -7.03 -22.87
CA GLY A 22 -4.96 -8.38 -23.32
C GLY A 22 -5.47 -8.45 -24.75
N GLN A 23 -5.89 -7.34 -25.36
CA GLN A 23 -6.32 -7.29 -26.77
C GLN A 23 -5.87 -5.98 -27.44
N PRO A 24 -4.68 -5.95 -28.08
CA PRO A 24 -4.32 -4.87 -28.98
C PRO A 24 -5.24 -4.96 -30.22
N GLY A 25 -6.15 -4.01 -30.37
CA GLY A 25 -6.97 -3.90 -31.59
C GLY A 25 -8.49 -3.86 -31.40
N LEU A 26 -9.03 -4.00 -30.18
CA LEU A 26 -10.42 -3.59 -29.94
C LEU A 26 -10.48 -2.07 -29.89
N GLU A 27 -11.38 -1.50 -30.70
CA GLU A 27 -11.56 -0.05 -30.83
C GLU A 27 -11.69 0.58 -29.45
N ALA A 28 -10.64 1.30 -29.03
CA ALA A 28 -10.60 1.98 -27.74
C ALA A 28 -11.81 2.93 -27.56
N GLN A 29 -12.43 3.38 -28.65
CA GLN A 29 -13.70 4.12 -28.65
C GLN A 29 -14.91 3.32 -28.13
N GLY A 30 -15.05 2.04 -28.48
CA GLY A 30 -16.22 1.23 -28.08
C GLY A 30 -16.28 0.93 -26.57
N CYS A 31 -15.15 1.13 -25.88
CA CYS A 31 -14.98 0.94 -24.44
C CYS A 31 -14.94 2.27 -23.66
N ARG A 32 -15.22 3.40 -24.32
CA ARG A 32 -15.11 4.75 -23.74
C ARG A 32 -16.07 4.99 -22.57
N PRO A 33 -17.37 4.63 -22.64
CA PRO A 33 -18.28 4.87 -21.52
C PRO A 33 -17.82 4.19 -20.23
N GLN A 34 -17.35 2.93 -20.29
CA GLN A 34 -16.85 2.23 -19.10
C GLN A 34 -15.56 2.85 -18.57
N ALA A 35 -14.67 3.33 -19.46
CA ALA A 35 -13.44 3.99 -19.07
C ALA A 35 -13.69 5.35 -18.41
N GLU A 36 -14.71 6.09 -18.85
CA GLU A 36 -15.13 7.38 -18.30
C GLU A 36 -15.87 7.21 -16.95
N GLU A 37 -16.70 6.18 -16.81
CA GLU A 37 -17.31 5.81 -15.52
C GLU A 37 -16.24 5.47 -14.48
N LEU A 38 -15.25 4.67 -14.87
CA LEU A 38 -14.13 4.33 -14.01
C LEU A 38 -13.26 5.54 -13.66
N ASP A 39 -13.07 6.45 -14.61
CA ASP A 39 -12.35 7.71 -14.42
C ASP A 39 -13.05 8.59 -13.38
N ALA A 40 -14.39 8.69 -13.43
CA ALA A 40 -15.19 9.38 -12.42
C ALA A 40 -15.08 8.71 -11.05
N LYS A 41 -15.22 7.38 -10.98
CA LYS A 41 -15.05 6.63 -9.72
C LYS A 41 -13.65 6.78 -9.12
N THR A 42 -12.64 6.97 -9.97
CA THR A 42 -11.29 7.27 -9.51
C THR A 42 -11.20 8.63 -8.81
N ASP A 43 -11.97 9.65 -9.25
CA ASP A 43 -12.03 10.93 -8.54
C ASP A 43 -12.53 10.72 -7.11
N GLU A 44 -13.62 9.96 -6.95
CA GLU A 44 -14.23 9.66 -5.65
C GLU A 44 -13.24 8.94 -4.71
N ILE A 45 -12.49 7.97 -5.22
CA ILE A 45 -11.45 7.25 -4.46
C ILE A 45 -10.36 8.22 -3.98
N LEU A 46 -9.87 9.10 -4.86
CA LEU A 46 -8.80 10.04 -4.51
C LEU A 46 -9.27 11.12 -3.54
N ASP A 47 -10.50 11.61 -3.68
CA ASP A 47 -11.12 12.54 -2.73
C ASP A 47 -11.33 11.88 -1.37
N THR A 48 -11.79 10.63 -1.34
CA THR A 48 -11.95 9.86 -0.10
C THR A 48 -10.62 9.63 0.60
N ALA A 49 -9.58 9.23 -0.15
CA ALA A 49 -8.24 9.05 0.39
C ALA A 49 -7.69 10.35 0.98
N GLN A 50 -7.91 11.48 0.31
CA GLN A 50 -7.53 12.80 0.80
C GLN A 50 -8.28 13.17 2.08
N ALA A 51 -9.58 12.92 2.14
CA ALA A 51 -10.40 13.20 3.32
C ALA A 51 -10.00 12.34 4.52
N LEU A 52 -9.71 11.05 4.31
CA LEU A 52 -9.19 10.14 5.33
C LEU A 52 -7.86 10.64 5.88
N LEU A 53 -6.92 11.01 5.00
CA LEU A 53 -5.61 11.49 5.39
C LEU A 53 -5.71 12.79 6.22
N SER A 54 -6.55 13.74 5.81
CA SER A 54 -6.76 15.00 6.53
C SER A 54 -7.37 14.82 7.92
N LYS A 55 -8.12 13.74 8.18
CA LYS A 55 -8.66 13.42 9.51
C LYS A 55 -7.63 12.75 10.43
N GLN A 56 -6.73 11.96 9.85
CA GLN A 56 -5.86 11.02 10.58
C GLN A 56 -4.44 11.54 10.84
N ASP A 57 -4.03 12.60 10.13
CA ASP A 57 -2.67 13.14 10.23
C ASP A 57 -2.67 14.68 10.19
N PRO A 58 -2.21 15.37 11.25
CA PRO A 58 -2.10 16.83 11.28
C PRO A 58 -0.99 17.37 10.36
N ASN A 59 -0.03 16.54 9.92
CA ASN A 59 0.99 16.91 8.95
C ASN A 59 1.10 15.89 7.79
N PRO A 60 0.06 15.82 6.96
CA PRO A 60 -0.09 14.78 5.95
C PRO A 60 0.90 14.89 4.81
N ARG A 61 1.64 16.00 4.68
CA ARG A 61 2.56 16.25 3.56
C ARG A 61 3.74 15.28 3.56
N HIS A 62 4.20 14.83 4.72
CA HIS A 62 5.41 14.02 4.85
C HIS A 62 5.16 12.55 5.21
N ASN A 63 3.97 12.20 5.68
CA ASN A 63 3.66 10.83 6.10
C ASN A 63 3.26 9.93 4.92
N MET A 64 4.27 9.41 4.22
CA MET A 64 4.02 8.47 3.12
C MET A 64 3.30 7.19 3.56
N PHE A 65 3.46 6.78 4.81
CA PHE A 65 2.79 5.60 5.34
C PHE A 65 1.27 5.81 5.47
N ALA A 66 0.85 6.87 6.14
CA ALA A 66 -0.56 7.23 6.26
C ALA A 66 -1.22 7.44 4.89
N LYS A 67 -0.52 8.05 3.92
CA LYS A 67 -1.01 8.18 2.54
C LYS A 67 -1.30 6.82 1.89
N ARG A 68 -0.40 5.84 2.03
CA ARG A 68 -0.64 4.49 1.46
C ARG A 68 -1.81 3.79 2.10
N TRP A 69 -1.93 3.90 3.42
CA TRP A 69 -3.07 3.35 4.14
C TRP A 69 -4.39 4.00 3.68
N ALA A 70 -4.44 5.34 3.59
CA ALA A 70 -5.63 6.08 3.20
C ALA A 70 -6.09 5.74 1.77
N ILE A 71 -5.15 5.64 0.82
CA ILE A 71 -5.43 5.17 -0.54
C ILE A 71 -6.00 3.75 -0.52
N GLY A 72 -5.38 2.85 0.24
CA GLY A 72 -5.85 1.47 0.36
C GLY A 72 -7.28 1.38 0.90
N ARG A 73 -7.60 2.16 1.94
CA ARG A 73 -8.95 2.23 2.53
C ARG A 73 -9.97 2.76 1.54
N ALA A 74 -9.66 3.86 0.86
CA ALA A 74 -10.56 4.42 -0.15
C ALA A 74 -10.84 3.44 -1.29
N ILE A 75 -9.82 2.68 -1.75
CA ILE A 75 -10.00 1.63 -2.74
C ILE A 75 -10.93 0.53 -2.21
N ALA A 76 -10.71 0.06 -0.98
CA ALA A 76 -11.54 -0.96 -0.36
C ALA A 76 -13.00 -0.49 -0.20
N GLU A 77 -13.21 0.72 0.32
CA GLU A 77 -14.54 1.32 0.53
C GLU A 77 -15.31 1.53 -0.78
N SER A 78 -14.61 1.78 -1.89
CA SER A 78 -15.24 1.95 -3.21
C SER A 78 -15.79 0.65 -3.82
N ASN A 79 -15.42 -0.52 -3.26
CA ASN A 79 -15.69 -1.85 -3.80
C ASN A 79 -15.26 -2.03 -5.28
N ILE A 80 -14.33 -1.19 -5.76
CA ILE A 80 -13.86 -1.21 -7.15
C ILE A 80 -13.13 -2.53 -7.50
N LEU A 81 -12.56 -3.19 -6.48
CA LEU A 81 -11.83 -4.44 -6.63
C LEU A 81 -12.72 -5.68 -6.78
N ASP A 82 -14.00 -5.57 -6.41
CA ASP A 82 -15.01 -6.64 -6.50
C ASP A 82 -15.87 -6.51 -7.77
N SER A 83 -15.57 -5.53 -8.62
CA SER A 83 -16.26 -5.35 -9.90
C SER A 83 -16.10 -6.60 -10.76
N ALA A 84 -17.21 -7.14 -11.27
CA ALA A 84 -17.23 -8.28 -12.19
C ALA A 84 -16.41 -8.01 -13.48
N ASN A 85 -16.11 -6.74 -13.75
CA ASN A 85 -15.34 -6.30 -14.90
C ASN A 85 -13.82 -6.25 -14.65
N LEU A 86 -13.31 -6.70 -13.49
CA LEU A 86 -11.90 -6.62 -13.09
C LEU A 86 -11.18 -7.99 -13.14
N GLU A 87 -10.44 -8.25 -14.22
CA GLU A 87 -9.59 -9.42 -14.39
C GLU A 87 -8.24 -9.29 -13.66
N SER A 88 -7.50 -10.40 -13.50
CA SER A 88 -6.28 -10.45 -12.66
C SER A 88 -5.10 -9.59 -13.13
N GLY A 89 -5.15 -8.99 -14.33
CA GLY A 89 -4.17 -8.01 -14.84
C GLY A 89 -4.62 -6.55 -14.74
N GLU A 90 -5.88 -6.31 -14.39
CA GLU A 90 -6.53 -4.99 -14.55
C GLU A 90 -6.40 -4.12 -13.31
N ARG A 91 -6.02 -4.73 -12.17
CA ARG A 91 -5.61 -4.00 -10.96
C ARG A 91 -4.43 -3.08 -11.24
N ALA A 92 -3.42 -3.56 -11.97
CA ALA A 92 -2.25 -2.77 -12.34
C ALA A 92 -2.63 -1.54 -13.19
N ASP A 93 -3.62 -1.70 -14.09
CA ASP A 93 -4.11 -0.63 -14.94
C ASP A 93 -4.92 0.42 -14.16
N LEU A 94 -5.75 0.00 -13.21
CA LEU A 94 -6.44 0.89 -12.28
C LEU A 94 -5.43 1.71 -11.45
N CYS A 95 -4.42 1.05 -10.89
CA CYS A 95 -3.33 1.68 -10.16
C CYS A 95 -2.57 2.70 -11.02
N ARG A 96 -2.29 2.36 -12.27
CA ARG A 96 -1.67 3.26 -13.26
C ARG A 96 -2.54 4.47 -13.55
N ALA A 97 -3.84 4.29 -13.76
CA ALA A 97 -4.77 5.38 -14.01
C ALA A 97 -4.83 6.35 -12.81
N MET A 98 -4.97 5.82 -11.59
CA MET A 98 -4.91 6.61 -10.35
C MET A 98 -3.60 7.39 -10.22
N ALA A 99 -2.45 6.73 -10.39
CA ALA A 99 -1.15 7.39 -10.32
C ALA A 99 -1.00 8.54 -11.32
N ARG A 100 -1.48 8.33 -12.56
CA ARG A 100 -1.46 9.36 -13.61
C ARG A 100 -2.35 10.54 -13.24
N LYS A 101 -3.55 10.32 -12.73
CA LYS A 101 -4.44 11.40 -12.27
C LYS A 101 -3.84 12.20 -11.12
N CYS A 102 -3.28 11.54 -10.11
CA CYS A 102 -2.58 12.23 -9.02
C CYS A 102 -1.41 13.09 -9.53
N ARG A 103 -0.65 12.60 -10.52
CA ARG A 103 0.50 13.33 -11.09
C ARG A 103 0.07 14.53 -11.92
N VAL A 104 -0.90 14.34 -12.82
CA VAL A 104 -1.38 15.37 -13.74
C VAL A 104 -2.23 16.42 -13.01
N GLY A 105 -2.98 16.00 -11.98
CA GLY A 105 -3.93 16.83 -11.25
C GLY A 105 -5.16 17.13 -12.10
N VAL A 106 -5.86 16.09 -12.55
CA VAL A 106 -6.98 16.20 -13.50
C VAL A 106 -8.19 15.41 -13.03
N ARG A 107 -9.37 16.02 -13.14
CA ARG A 107 -10.68 15.43 -12.86
C ARG A 107 -11.24 14.72 -14.09
N HIS A 108 -12.25 13.88 -13.90
CA HIS A 108 -12.83 13.10 -14.99
C HIS A 108 -13.39 13.97 -16.14
N ASP A 109 -13.88 15.17 -15.81
CA ASP A 109 -14.39 16.18 -16.76
C ASP A 109 -13.28 16.93 -17.52
N GLY A 110 -12.01 16.64 -17.25
CA GLY A 110 -10.85 17.29 -17.86
C GLY A 110 -10.43 18.60 -17.20
N THR A 111 -11.10 19.02 -16.12
CA THR A 111 -10.65 20.19 -15.35
C THR A 111 -9.31 19.87 -14.66
N ARG A 112 -8.37 20.80 -14.80
CA ARG A 112 -7.06 20.71 -14.13
C ARG A 112 -7.15 21.36 -12.77
N ASP A 113 -7.00 20.56 -11.74
CA ASP A 113 -6.77 21.04 -10.39
C ASP A 113 -5.29 21.43 -10.27
N ARG A 114 -4.95 22.67 -10.62
CA ARG A 114 -3.56 23.18 -10.57
C ARG A 114 -3.00 23.19 -9.14
N GLY A 115 -3.86 23.17 -8.13
CA GLY A 115 -3.51 23.03 -6.71
C GLY A 115 -3.65 21.61 -6.17
N SER A 116 -3.82 20.60 -7.05
CA SER A 116 -4.34 19.27 -6.69
C SER A 116 -3.81 18.74 -5.37
N SER A 117 -4.71 18.65 -4.40
CA SER A 117 -4.51 17.93 -3.14
C SER A 117 -3.93 16.53 -3.38
N TRP A 118 -4.35 15.89 -4.47
CA TRP A 118 -3.94 14.54 -4.87
C TRP A 118 -2.48 14.38 -5.24
N LYS A 119 -1.77 15.43 -5.67
CA LYS A 119 -0.31 15.33 -5.90
C LYS A 119 0.41 14.88 -4.63
N GLY A 120 -0.11 15.29 -3.47
CA GLY A 120 0.39 14.88 -2.18
C GLY A 120 0.23 13.39 -1.90
N LEU A 121 -0.66 12.66 -2.58
CA LEU A 121 -0.91 11.22 -2.35
C LEU A 121 0.16 10.31 -2.97
N ILE A 122 0.96 10.81 -3.93
CA ILE A 122 2.05 10.07 -4.57
C ILE A 122 3.40 10.76 -4.31
N PRO A 123 4.54 10.04 -4.41
CA PRO A 123 5.86 10.63 -4.20
C PRO A 123 6.20 11.57 -5.37
N GLU A 124 6.84 12.70 -5.09
CA GLU A 124 7.21 13.70 -6.11
C GLU A 124 8.32 13.22 -7.06
N ARG A 125 9.23 12.35 -6.58
CA ARG A 125 10.40 11.85 -7.33
C ARG A 125 10.45 10.33 -7.32
N GLU A 126 9.92 9.67 -8.35
CA GLU A 126 10.35 8.33 -8.75
C GLU A 126 10.31 8.21 -10.28
N ALA A 127 11.46 7.84 -10.85
CA ALA A 127 11.80 8.04 -12.26
C ALA A 127 11.27 6.96 -13.24
N GLU A 128 10.43 6.01 -12.80
CA GLU A 128 9.93 4.97 -13.70
C GLU A 128 8.45 4.60 -13.42
N PRO A 129 7.54 4.77 -14.40
CA PRO A 129 6.13 4.42 -14.25
C PRO A 129 5.90 2.95 -13.86
N LYS A 130 6.71 2.02 -14.40
CA LYS A 130 6.49 0.58 -14.24
C LYS A 130 6.71 0.05 -12.80
N ARG A 131 7.63 0.64 -12.02
CA ARG A 131 7.91 0.21 -10.63
C ARG A 131 6.96 0.82 -9.61
N ILE A 132 6.41 2.00 -9.90
CA ILE A 132 5.50 2.75 -9.02
C ILE A 132 4.15 2.03 -8.89
N GLU A 133 3.64 1.44 -9.97
CA GLU A 133 2.21 1.16 -10.10
C GLU A 133 1.74 -0.10 -9.35
N ASP A 134 2.54 -1.16 -9.28
CA ASP A 134 2.16 -2.41 -8.60
C ASP A 134 2.55 -2.43 -7.11
N ASP A 135 3.67 -1.80 -6.75
CA ASP A 135 4.21 -1.81 -5.38
C ASP A 135 3.50 -0.81 -4.45
N ILE A 136 3.03 0.34 -4.97
CA ILE A 136 2.45 1.41 -4.13
C ILE A 136 1.03 1.10 -3.70
N PHE A 137 0.18 0.74 -4.66
CA PHE A 137 -1.22 0.47 -4.37
C PHE A 137 -1.43 -0.94 -3.82
N GLY A 138 -0.61 -1.92 -4.26
CA GLY A 138 -0.60 -3.25 -3.66
C GLY A 138 -0.27 -3.21 -2.17
N LEU A 139 0.73 -2.41 -1.76
CA LEU A 139 1.04 -2.20 -0.35
C LEU A 139 -0.09 -1.45 0.38
N GLY A 140 -0.74 -0.46 -0.24
CA GLY A 140 -1.88 0.23 0.34
C GLY A 140 -3.08 -0.70 0.60
N ILE A 141 -3.47 -1.50 -0.40
CA ILE A 141 -4.54 -2.51 -0.30
C ILE A 141 -4.23 -3.57 0.76
N TRP A 142 -2.95 -3.84 1.01
CA TRP A 142 -2.53 -4.75 2.08
C TRP A 142 -2.56 -4.07 3.47
N LEU A 143 -2.12 -2.82 3.56
CA LEU A 143 -2.12 -2.04 4.81
C LEU A 143 -3.55 -1.75 5.31
N GLN A 144 -4.51 -1.49 4.42
CA GLN A 144 -5.88 -1.12 4.77
C GLN A 144 -6.64 -2.21 5.55
N GLU A 145 -6.18 -3.46 5.48
CA GLU A 145 -6.75 -4.58 6.25
C GLU A 145 -6.60 -4.38 7.77
N GLN A 146 -5.80 -3.40 8.22
CA GLN A 146 -5.66 -2.98 9.61
C GLN A 146 -6.10 -1.53 9.79
N GLU A 147 -6.54 -1.18 11.00
CA GLU A 147 -6.70 0.23 11.38
C GLU A 147 -5.34 0.94 11.40
N LEU A 148 -5.31 2.24 11.08
CA LEU A 148 -4.05 2.98 10.90
C LEU A 148 -3.14 2.88 12.12
N GLU A 149 -3.70 2.99 13.33
CA GLU A 149 -2.96 2.87 14.58
C GLU A 149 -2.29 1.50 14.74
N GLN A 150 -3.01 0.41 14.44
CA GLN A 150 -2.44 -0.93 14.47
C GLN A 150 -1.32 -1.10 13.43
N ALA A 151 -1.49 -0.52 12.25
CA ALA A 151 -0.46 -0.52 11.23
C ALA A 151 0.77 0.29 11.68
N ARG A 152 0.58 1.41 12.39
CA ARG A 152 1.66 2.20 13.02
C ARG A 152 2.41 1.37 14.05
N TRP A 153 1.70 0.67 14.93
CA TRP A 153 2.31 -0.25 15.90
C TRP A 153 3.06 -1.40 15.23
N ALA A 154 2.57 -1.94 14.11
CA ALA A 154 3.28 -3.02 13.44
C ALA A 154 4.57 -2.54 12.75
N PHE A 155 4.61 -1.33 12.20
CA PHE A 155 5.63 -0.92 11.22
C PHE A 155 6.39 0.38 11.55
N GLY A 156 6.01 1.12 12.58
CA GLY A 156 6.64 2.37 12.99
C GLY A 156 6.56 3.47 11.95
N GLU A 157 5.44 3.55 11.20
CA GLU A 157 5.27 4.43 10.03
C GLU A 157 6.30 4.21 8.91
N GLY A 158 7.08 3.13 8.96
CA GLY A 158 8.06 2.80 7.95
C GLY A 158 7.44 2.07 6.76
N LEU A 159 7.25 2.73 5.62
CA LEU A 159 6.87 2.01 4.38
C LEU A 159 7.87 0.92 3.99
N HIS A 160 9.16 1.14 4.28
CA HIS A 160 10.18 0.13 4.10
C HIS A 160 9.92 -1.10 4.99
N ASN A 161 9.58 -0.88 6.26
CA ASN A 161 9.27 -1.93 7.23
C ASN A 161 8.04 -2.73 6.80
N ALA A 162 6.99 -2.05 6.36
CA ALA A 162 5.81 -2.68 5.78
C ALA A 162 6.18 -3.51 4.53
N LYS A 163 7.01 -2.97 3.62
CA LYS A 163 7.47 -3.67 2.41
C LYS A 163 8.32 -4.91 2.75
N GLN A 164 9.12 -4.87 3.81
CA GLN A 164 9.85 -6.04 4.29
C GLN A 164 8.86 -7.17 4.59
N ILE A 165 7.83 -6.95 5.41
CA ILE A 165 6.86 -8.02 5.70
C ILE A 165 6.02 -8.38 4.45
N TRP A 166 5.52 -7.39 3.72
CA TRP A 166 4.68 -7.61 2.54
C TRP A 166 5.38 -8.41 1.43
N SER A 167 6.69 -8.28 1.24
CA SER A 167 7.42 -9.09 0.25
C SER A 167 7.53 -10.58 0.61
N ARG A 168 7.19 -10.98 1.84
CA ARG A 168 7.32 -12.35 2.36
C ARG A 168 5.94 -13.01 2.46
N GLU A 169 5.60 -13.84 1.47
CA GLU A 169 4.27 -14.47 1.33
C GLU A 169 3.74 -15.10 2.64
N ALA A 170 4.58 -15.86 3.34
CA ALA A 170 4.19 -16.53 4.58
C ALA A 170 3.81 -15.56 5.72
N LEU A 171 4.24 -14.29 5.67
CA LEU A 171 3.98 -13.27 6.70
C LEU A 171 2.85 -12.30 6.29
N ARG A 172 2.20 -12.49 5.14
CA ARG A 172 1.23 -11.53 4.58
C ARG A 172 -0.14 -11.51 5.25
N SER A 173 -0.45 -12.43 6.15
CA SER A 173 -1.79 -12.51 6.74
C SER A 173 -2.11 -11.34 7.66
N ARG A 174 -3.36 -10.88 7.66
CA ARG A 174 -3.86 -9.90 8.63
C ARG A 174 -3.59 -10.31 10.08
N LYS A 175 -3.90 -11.57 10.43
CA LYS A 175 -3.67 -12.16 11.76
C LYS A 175 -2.24 -11.95 12.27
N PHE A 176 -1.25 -12.18 11.41
CA PHE A 176 0.17 -11.92 11.71
C PHE A 176 0.46 -10.45 12.02
N ARG A 177 -0.08 -9.53 11.22
CA ARG A 177 0.17 -8.10 11.45
C ARG A 177 -0.50 -7.59 12.71
N GLU A 178 -1.69 -8.10 13.04
CA GLU A 178 -2.36 -7.80 14.30
C GLU A 178 -1.55 -8.32 15.49
N ALA A 179 -0.99 -9.53 15.39
CA ALA A 179 -0.11 -10.06 16.45
C ALA A 179 1.19 -9.26 16.59
N LEU A 180 1.76 -8.81 15.46
CA LEU A 180 2.94 -7.95 15.45
C LEU A 180 2.66 -6.56 16.05
N ALA A 181 1.49 -5.99 15.76
CA ALA A 181 1.04 -4.74 16.36
C ALA A 181 0.92 -4.87 17.89
N LEU A 182 0.30 -5.95 18.37
CA LEU A 182 0.21 -6.24 19.81
C LEU A 182 1.59 -6.36 20.46
N TYR A 183 2.48 -7.13 19.83
CA TYR A 183 3.86 -7.31 20.31
C TYR A 183 4.62 -5.97 20.49
N PHE A 184 4.47 -5.03 19.57
CA PHE A 184 5.14 -3.73 19.68
C PHE A 184 4.39 -2.72 20.53
N SER A 185 3.06 -2.86 20.71
CA SER A 185 2.26 -1.94 21.53
C SER A 185 2.61 -1.97 23.02
N GLU A 186 3.25 -3.05 23.49
CA GLU A 186 3.68 -3.22 24.88
C GLU A 186 5.05 -2.58 25.17
N ARG A 187 5.73 -2.01 24.17
CA ARG A 187 7.09 -1.46 24.28
C ARG A 187 7.09 0.05 24.46
N ASP A 188 8.12 0.58 25.09
CA ASP A 188 8.28 2.02 25.23
C ASP A 188 8.69 2.70 23.91
N GLN A 189 8.38 3.98 23.80
CA GLN A 189 8.60 4.76 22.59
C GLN A 189 10.09 4.84 22.19
N VAL A 190 11.01 4.84 23.16
CA VAL A 190 12.45 4.99 22.90
C VAL A 190 13.01 3.69 22.31
N GLU A 191 12.58 2.54 22.82
CA GLU A 191 12.88 1.23 22.22
C GLU A 191 12.39 1.17 20.77
N LEU A 192 11.13 1.56 20.56
CA LEU A 192 10.49 1.52 19.25
C LEU A 192 11.21 2.36 18.19
N GLU A 193 11.69 3.56 18.55
CA GLU A 193 12.50 4.41 17.66
C GLU A 193 13.78 3.73 17.16
N ILE A 194 14.35 2.79 17.92
CA ILE A 194 15.55 2.04 17.53
C ILE A 194 15.15 0.84 16.69
N ILE A 195 14.15 0.09 17.16
CA ILE A 195 13.64 -1.13 16.54
C ILE A 195 13.15 -0.83 15.11
N TYR A 196 12.43 0.27 14.91
CA TYR A 196 11.87 0.63 13.62
C TYR A 196 12.89 1.19 12.63
N ARG A 197 14.15 1.38 13.01
CA ARG A 197 15.21 1.73 12.06
C ARG A 197 15.35 0.61 11.03
N ILE A 198 15.48 1.00 9.77
CA ILE A 198 15.49 0.07 8.62
C ILE A 198 16.41 -1.15 8.82
N PRO A 199 17.70 -1.01 9.24
CA PRO A 199 18.57 -2.16 9.43
C PRO A 199 18.06 -3.12 10.51
N GLN A 200 17.52 -2.59 11.60
CA GLN A 200 17.06 -3.37 12.75
C GLN A 200 15.76 -4.09 12.44
N TYR A 201 14.79 -3.38 11.87
CA TYR A 201 13.55 -3.99 11.45
C TYR A 201 13.76 -5.08 10.39
N ALA A 202 14.74 -4.90 9.48
CA ALA A 202 15.11 -5.93 8.51
C ALA A 202 15.65 -7.22 9.16
N ILE A 203 16.35 -7.12 10.29
CA ILE A 203 16.79 -8.29 11.09
C ILE A 203 15.57 -9.04 11.64
N LEU A 204 14.60 -8.32 12.21
CA LEU A 204 13.36 -8.93 12.73
C LEU A 204 12.59 -9.62 11.62
N ALA A 205 12.37 -8.95 10.47
CA ALA A 205 11.67 -9.51 9.32
C ALA A 205 12.36 -10.77 8.76
N LYS A 206 13.69 -10.79 8.70
CA LYS A 206 14.47 -11.99 8.31
C LYS A 206 14.31 -13.12 9.32
N THR A 207 14.32 -12.81 10.61
CA THR A 207 14.15 -13.80 11.68
C THR A 207 12.76 -14.46 11.62
N LEU A 208 11.70 -13.66 11.41
CA LEU A 208 10.33 -14.16 11.23
C LEU A 208 10.21 -15.03 9.96
N GLN A 209 10.88 -14.65 8.88
CA GLN A 209 10.91 -15.45 7.64
C GLN A 209 11.62 -16.79 7.83
N GLN A 210 12.71 -16.84 8.61
CA GLN A 210 13.39 -18.09 8.92
C GLN A 210 12.50 -19.04 9.73
N ARG A 211 11.69 -18.49 10.64
CA ARG A 211 10.68 -19.27 11.37
C ARG A 211 9.59 -19.82 10.44
N TRP A 212 9.08 -18.96 9.56
CA TRP A 212 7.95 -19.22 8.67
C TRP A 212 8.36 -19.01 7.21
N PRO A 213 9.12 -19.96 6.63
CA PRO A 213 9.55 -19.84 5.25
C PRO A 213 8.39 -20.14 4.30
N SER A 214 8.37 -19.52 3.12
CA SER A 214 7.34 -19.80 2.11
C SER A 214 7.47 -21.22 1.51
N ARG A 215 8.66 -21.81 1.52
CA ARG A 215 8.98 -23.14 0.96
C ARG A 215 9.95 -23.90 1.87
N GLY A 216 9.94 -25.23 1.79
CA GLY A 216 10.86 -26.10 2.54
C GLY A 216 10.39 -26.41 3.96
N LYS A 217 11.31 -26.92 4.80
CA LYS A 217 11.00 -27.32 6.17
C LYS A 217 10.46 -26.13 6.98
N GLY A 218 9.27 -26.27 7.55
CA GLY A 218 8.58 -25.22 8.31
C GLY A 218 7.50 -24.46 7.52
N SER A 219 7.40 -24.62 6.20
CA SER A 219 6.37 -23.94 5.39
C SER A 219 4.95 -24.45 5.63
N ALA A 220 4.80 -25.62 6.24
CA ALA A 220 3.52 -26.24 6.58
C ALA A 220 2.79 -25.51 7.73
N LYS A 221 3.51 -24.85 8.65
CA LYS A 221 2.92 -24.17 9.80
C LYS A 221 3.11 -22.65 9.68
N ARG A 222 2.25 -22.00 8.90
CA ARG A 222 2.25 -20.54 8.67
C ARG A 222 1.54 -19.79 9.82
N PRO A 223 1.81 -18.48 10.01
CA PRO A 223 1.10 -17.64 10.99
C PRO A 223 -0.42 -17.78 10.97
N VAL A 224 -1.00 -17.99 9.78
CA VAL A 224 -2.45 -18.13 9.58
C VAL A 224 -3.04 -19.35 10.29
N HIS A 225 -2.22 -20.34 10.64
CA HIS A 225 -2.62 -21.59 11.29
C HIS A 225 -2.53 -21.55 12.82
N TYR A 226 -2.05 -20.47 13.42
CA TYR A 226 -1.97 -20.29 14.87
C TYR A 226 -3.18 -19.52 15.35
N ASP A 227 -3.65 -19.76 16.57
CA ASP A 227 -4.56 -18.83 17.24
C ASP A 227 -3.84 -17.54 17.62
N GLN A 228 -4.60 -16.45 17.84
CA GLN A 228 -4.00 -15.12 18.01
C GLN A 228 -3.03 -15.06 19.19
N SER A 229 -3.41 -15.64 20.33
CA SER A 229 -2.58 -15.71 21.54
C SER A 229 -1.37 -16.61 21.36
N GLU A 230 -1.50 -17.72 20.63
CA GLU A 230 -0.38 -18.61 20.30
C GLU A 230 0.60 -17.92 19.35
N LEU A 231 0.09 -17.19 18.36
CA LEU A 231 0.90 -16.45 17.41
C LEU A 231 1.70 -15.36 18.11
N LEU A 232 1.07 -14.62 19.02
CA LEU A 232 1.75 -13.60 19.82
C LEU A 232 2.89 -14.21 20.67
N LYS A 233 2.61 -15.30 21.39
CA LYS A 233 3.63 -16.01 22.17
C LYS A 233 4.78 -16.51 21.30
N GLU A 234 4.47 -17.01 20.10
CA GLU A 234 5.49 -17.48 19.16
C GLU A 234 6.32 -16.30 18.62
N ILE A 235 5.70 -15.15 18.32
CA ILE A 235 6.40 -13.92 17.93
C ILE A 235 7.33 -13.46 19.04
N GLN A 236 6.85 -13.36 20.29
CA GLN A 236 7.65 -13.00 21.47
C GLN A 236 8.89 -13.89 21.59
N LYS A 237 8.69 -15.21 21.62
CA LYS A 237 9.77 -16.20 21.67
C LYS A 237 10.84 -16.02 20.59
N ILE A 238 10.45 -15.59 19.38
CA ILE A 238 11.36 -15.41 18.25
C ILE A 238 12.07 -14.06 18.29
N LEU A 239 11.32 -13.00 18.65
CA LEU A 239 11.78 -11.63 18.52
C LEU A 239 12.43 -11.08 19.78
N ASP A 240 12.05 -11.51 20.98
CA ASP A 240 12.61 -10.99 22.23
C ASP A 240 14.15 -11.07 22.25
N PRO A 241 14.80 -12.21 21.93
CA PRO A 241 16.26 -12.28 21.93
C PRO A 241 16.91 -11.38 20.87
N LYS A 242 16.20 -11.06 19.79
CA LYS A 242 16.69 -10.16 18.75
C LYS A 242 16.51 -8.70 19.14
N VAL A 243 15.40 -8.37 19.77
CA VAL A 243 15.13 -7.01 20.24
C VAL A 243 16.08 -6.68 21.39
N GLU A 244 16.25 -7.56 22.37
CA GLU A 244 17.24 -7.40 23.45
C GLU A 244 18.63 -7.12 22.88
N ALA A 245 19.10 -7.96 21.94
CA ALA A 245 20.39 -7.74 21.29
C ALA A 245 20.48 -6.41 20.51
N ILE A 246 19.39 -5.94 19.89
CA ILE A 246 19.35 -4.64 19.20
C ILE A 246 19.48 -3.49 20.22
N LEU A 247 18.84 -3.62 21.37
CA LEU A 247 18.82 -2.60 22.42
C LEU A 247 20.15 -2.58 23.21
N ASP A 248 20.77 -3.73 23.45
CA ASP A 248 22.05 -3.85 24.14
C ASP A 248 23.22 -3.28 23.33
N ASN A 249 23.16 -3.36 21.99
CA ASN A 249 24.18 -2.75 21.11
C ASN A 249 24.06 -1.21 21.01
N ARG A 250 23.29 -0.57 21.91
CA ARG A 250 23.11 0.88 22.00
C ARG A 250 24.11 1.54 22.97
N THR A 251 24.72 0.76 23.87
CA THR A 251 25.86 1.17 24.73
C THR A 251 27.18 1.01 24.01
#